data_AF-A0A6N1XCN5-F1
#
_entry.id   AF-A0A6N1XCN5-F1
#
_cell.length_a   1.000
_cell.length_b   1.000
_cell.length_c   1.000
_cell.angle_alpha   90.00
_cell.angle_beta   90.00
_cell.angle_gamma   90.00
#
_symmetry.space_group_name_H-M   'P 1'
#
loop_
_entity.id
_entity.type
_entity.pdbx_description
1 polymer ?
#
loop_
_entity_poly.entity_id
_entity_poly.type
_entity_poly.pdbx_seq_one_letter_code
_entity_poly.pdbx_strand_id
1 'polypeptide(L)'
;MKKHLIVLAAATGIVTAAHAQYPILDAVANRVIEKYQTASCEELWEKKGAPKSPKNCALEFLRQDPQARTIFIDKVAGTIVNKMFSCGMIP
;
A
#
# COMPACT_ATOMS: atom_id res chain seq x y z
N MET A 1 45.61 -11.85 -30.99
CA MET A 1 45.86 -11.34 -29.63
C MET A 1 44.57 -10.84 -29.04
N LYS A 2 44.17 -11.46 -27.92
CA LYS A 2 42.97 -11.15 -27.13
C LYS A 2 43.06 -9.73 -26.54
N LYS A 3 41.93 -9.02 -26.51
CA LYS A 3 41.53 -8.14 -25.40
C LYS A 3 40.04 -7.82 -25.55
N HIS A 4 39.25 -8.66 -24.89
CA HIS A 4 37.84 -8.46 -24.62
C HIS A 4 37.68 -7.24 -23.70
N LEU A 5 36.76 -6.33 -24.04
CA LEU A 5 36.26 -5.35 -23.10
C LEU A 5 34.72 -5.37 -23.17
N ILE A 6 34.12 -6.35 -22.49
CA ILE A 6 32.69 -6.36 -22.21
C ILE A 6 32.53 -5.54 -20.93
N VAL A 7 32.03 -4.31 -21.06
CA VAL A 7 31.64 -3.47 -19.92
C VAL A 7 30.24 -3.91 -19.50
N LEU A 8 30.15 -4.79 -18.51
CA LEU A 8 28.90 -5.12 -17.83
C LEU A 8 28.62 -4.00 -16.81
N ALA A 9 27.81 -3.02 -17.19
CA ALA A 9 27.30 -2.03 -16.25
C ALA A 9 26.22 -2.68 -15.38
N ALA A 10 26.63 -3.21 -14.22
CA ALA A 10 25.72 -3.69 -13.19
C ALA A 10 25.03 -2.50 -12.52
N ALA A 11 23.88 -2.08 -13.06
CA ALA A 11 22.94 -1.24 -12.34
C ALA A 11 22.24 -2.12 -11.29
N THR A 12 22.89 -2.35 -10.14
CA THR A 12 22.23 -2.94 -8.98
C THR A 12 21.19 -1.97 -8.47
N GLY A 13 19.94 -2.16 -8.91
CA GLY A 13 18.78 -1.54 -8.31
C GLY A 13 18.75 -1.84 -6.82
N ILE A 14 18.71 -0.79 -6.01
CA ILE A 14 18.56 -0.88 -4.56
C ILE A 14 17.14 -1.39 -4.31
N VAL A 15 16.99 -2.72 -4.23
CA VAL A 15 15.76 -3.33 -3.73
C VAL A 15 15.78 -3.11 -2.23
N THR A 16 15.13 -2.05 -1.77
CA THR A 16 15.03 -1.71 -0.35
C THR A 16 14.29 -2.84 0.37
N ALA A 17 15.02 -3.63 1.17
CA ALA A 17 14.48 -4.62 2.09
C ALA A 17 13.83 -3.93 3.32
N ALA A 18 12.83 -3.08 3.09
CA ALA A 18 12.13 -2.32 4.13
C ALA A 18 11.12 -3.17 4.95
N HIS A 19 10.90 -4.42 4.57
CA HIS A 19 9.90 -5.33 5.16
C HIS A 19 10.14 -5.70 6.63
N ALA A 20 11.33 -5.47 7.19
CA ALA A 20 11.64 -5.86 8.58
C ALA A 20 11.30 -4.79 9.64
N GLN A 21 11.02 -3.54 9.24
CA GLN A 21 10.97 -2.41 10.18
C GLN A 21 9.61 -2.24 10.87
N TYR A 22 8.52 -2.77 10.29
CA TYR A 22 7.16 -2.54 10.82
C TYR A 22 6.30 -3.82 10.80
N PRO A 23 6.61 -4.84 11.63
CA PRO A 23 5.91 -6.14 11.58
C PRO A 23 4.40 -6.04 11.88
N ILE A 24 3.98 -5.06 12.70
CA ILE A 24 2.55 -4.83 13.00
C ILE A 24 1.83 -4.20 11.80
N LEU A 25 2.54 -3.44 10.98
CA LEU A 25 1.97 -2.71 9.86
C LEU A 25 1.45 -3.65 8.78
N ASP A 26 2.17 -4.75 8.52
CA ASP A 26 1.74 -5.78 7.57
C ASP A 26 0.44 -6.46 8.02
N ALA A 27 0.31 -6.78 9.31
CA ALA A 27 -0.92 -7.37 9.85
C ALA A 27 -2.11 -6.42 9.72
N VAL A 28 -1.90 -5.13 9.99
CA VAL A 28 -2.94 -4.10 9.82
C VAL A 28 -3.29 -3.94 8.34
N ALA A 29 -2.30 -3.88 7.45
CA ALA A 29 -2.50 -3.77 6.01
C ALA A 29 -3.35 -4.93 5.47
N ASN A 30 -3.03 -6.17 5.87
CA ASN A 30 -3.79 -7.35 5.46
C ASN A 30 -5.25 -7.31 5.92
N ARG A 31 -5.53 -6.86 7.15
CA ARG A 31 -6.92 -6.68 7.63
C ARG A 31 -7.68 -5.63 6.83
N VAL A 32 -7.02 -4.53 6.45
CA VAL A 32 -7.64 -3.50 5.62
C VAL A 32 -7.94 -4.05 4.22
N ILE A 33 -7.00 -4.78 3.63
CA ILE A 33 -7.20 -5.44 2.32
C ILE A 33 -8.40 -6.39 2.38
N GLU A 34 -8.43 -7.29 3.37
CA GLU A 34 -9.50 -8.27 3.56
C GLU A 34 -10.86 -7.57 3.68
N LYS A 35 -10.95 -6.50 4.48
CA LYS A 35 -12.18 -5.71 4.64
C LYS A 35 -12.69 -5.12 3.32
N TYR A 36 -11.81 -4.61 2.47
CA TYR A 36 -12.23 -4.06 1.17
C TYR A 36 -12.59 -5.15 0.17
N GLN A 37 -11.86 -6.26 0.16
CA GLN A 37 -12.15 -7.37 -0.75
C GLN A 37 -13.50 -8.04 -0.43
N THR A 38 -13.78 -8.25 0.85
CA THR A 38 -14.99 -8.93 1.34
C THR A 38 -16.23 -8.03 1.37
N ALA A 39 -16.08 -6.71 1.43
CA ALA A 39 -17.21 -5.79 1.37
C ALA A 39 -17.89 -5.77 0.00
N SER A 40 -19.21 -5.62 0.00
CA SER A 40 -20.00 -5.33 -1.20
C SER A 40 -19.73 -3.93 -1.73
N CYS A 41 -20.06 -3.68 -3.00
CA CYS A 41 -19.85 -2.36 -3.61
C CYS A 41 -20.77 -1.31 -2.97
N GLU A 42 -21.99 -1.68 -2.61
CA GLU A 42 -22.97 -0.83 -1.93
C GLU A 42 -22.45 -0.38 -0.57
N GLU A 43 -21.98 -1.31 0.27
CA GLU A 43 -21.41 -0.98 1.59
C GLU A 43 -20.19 -0.05 1.49
N LEU A 44 -19.36 -0.24 0.46
CA LEU A 44 -18.20 0.60 0.22
C LEU A 44 -18.60 2.01 -0.23
N TRP A 45 -19.69 2.14 -1.00
CA TRP A 45 -20.24 3.43 -1.42
C TRP A 45 -20.85 4.20 -0.25
N GLU A 46 -21.61 3.53 0.61
CA GLU A 46 -22.16 4.12 1.84
C GLU A 46 -21.01 4.62 2.74
N LYS A 47 -19.97 3.82 2.94
CA LYS A 47 -18.79 4.20 3.73
C LYS A 47 -17.96 5.32 3.10
N LYS A 48 -17.99 5.48 1.77
CA LYS A 48 -17.33 6.60 1.08
C LYS A 48 -18.03 7.92 1.40
N GLY A 49 -19.36 7.93 1.43
CA GLY A 49 -20.18 9.11 1.76
C GLY A 49 -20.33 9.39 3.25
N ALA A 50 -20.09 8.40 4.12
CA ALA A 50 -20.17 8.57 5.56
C ALA A 50 -19.10 9.53 6.11
N PRO A 51 -19.43 10.33 7.16
CA PRO A 51 -18.44 11.16 7.86
C PRO A 51 -17.28 10.30 8.34
N LYS A 52 -16.05 10.75 8.08
CA LYS A 52 -14.86 10.06 8.62
C LYS A 52 -14.89 10.17 10.13
N SER A 53 -14.73 9.04 10.83
CA SER A 53 -14.69 9.05 12.29
C SER A 53 -13.55 9.96 12.80
N PRO A 54 -13.79 10.77 13.83
CA PRO A 54 -12.77 11.66 14.36
C PRO A 54 -11.63 10.83 14.97
N LYS A 55 -10.44 11.00 14.40
CA LYS A 55 -9.13 10.50 14.88
C LYS A 55 -9.07 8.99 15.19
N ASN A 56 -8.61 8.23 14.21
CA ASN A 56 -8.05 6.90 14.46
C ASN A 56 -6.56 7.05 14.76
N CYS A 57 -6.07 6.57 15.91
CA CYS A 57 -4.64 6.63 16.27
C CYS A 57 -3.71 6.09 15.17
N ALA A 58 -4.18 5.11 14.39
CA ALA A 58 -3.46 4.59 13.22
C ALA A 58 -3.21 5.66 12.13
N LEU A 59 -4.17 6.55 11.90
CA LEU A 59 -4.02 7.66 10.94
C LEU A 59 -3.06 8.73 11.45
N GLU A 60 -2.99 8.96 12.77
CA GLU A 60 -2.01 9.87 13.35
C GLU A 60 -0.60 9.27 13.30
N PHE A 61 -0.43 7.97 13.56
CA PHE A 61 0.84 7.26 13.39
C PHE A 61 1.36 7.35 11.95
N LEU A 62 0.53 7.03 10.95
CA LEU A 62 0.90 7.16 9.52
C LEU A 62 1.12 8.63 9.09
N ARG A 63 0.63 9.61 9.86
CA ARG A 63 0.95 11.02 9.62
C ARG A 63 2.34 11.37 10.12
N GLN A 64 2.71 10.85 11.30
CA GLN A 64 3.96 11.13 11.99
C GLN A 64 5.17 10.39 11.41
N ASP A 65 4.96 9.20 10.82
CA ASP A 65 6.02 8.41 10.19
C ASP A 65 5.79 8.30 8.67
N PRO A 66 6.50 9.12 7.86
CA PRO A 66 6.40 9.07 6.40
C PRO A 66 6.85 7.74 5.79
N GLN A 67 7.80 7.04 6.39
CA GLN A 67 8.29 5.77 5.86
C GLN A 67 7.25 4.68 6.07
N ALA A 68 6.71 4.56 7.29
CA ALA A 68 5.60 3.65 7.58
C ALA A 68 4.39 3.93 6.69
N ARG A 69 4.08 5.21 6.43
CA ARG A 69 3.00 5.59 5.51
C ARG A 69 3.21 5.07 4.10
N THR A 70 4.40 5.26 3.53
CA THR A 70 4.70 4.78 2.17
C THR A 70 4.57 3.27 2.11
N ILE A 71 5.19 2.54 3.05
CA ILE A 71 5.11 1.08 3.11
C ILE A 71 3.65 0.60 3.20
N PHE A 72 2.86 1.22 4.07
CA PHE A 72 1.45 0.88 4.23
C PHE A 72 0.64 1.13 2.96
N ILE A 73 0.79 2.31 2.35
CA ILE A 73 0.06 2.69 1.14
C ILE A 73 0.42 1.76 -0.01
N ASP A 74 1.71 1.52 -0.25
CA ASP A 74 2.18 0.64 -1.32
C ASP A 74 1.62 -0.78 -1.17
N LYS A 75 1.46 -1.25 0.06
CA LYS A 75 0.88 -2.56 0.37
C LYS A 75 -0.61 -2.64 0.05
N VAL A 76 -1.40 -1.62 0.40
CA VAL A 76 -2.87 -1.69 0.34
C VAL A 76 -3.47 -1.09 -0.93
N ALA A 77 -2.80 -0.12 -1.55
CA ALA A 77 -3.37 0.73 -2.60
C ALA A 77 -3.80 -0.07 -3.82
N GLY A 78 -2.97 -0.98 -4.32
CA GLY A 78 -3.28 -1.76 -5.53
C GLY A 78 -4.60 -2.51 -5.40
N THR A 79 -4.76 -3.30 -4.35
CA THR A 79 -5.97 -4.10 -4.13
C THR A 79 -7.21 -3.24 -3.88
N ILE A 80 -7.08 -2.21 -3.04
CA ILE A 80 -8.22 -1.35 -2.68
C ILE A 80 -8.67 -0.52 -3.88
N VAL A 81 -7.75 0.11 -4.61
CA VAL A 81 -8.07 0.92 -5.78
C VAL A 81 -8.69 0.06 -6.87
N ASN A 82 -8.18 -1.16 -7.11
CA ASN A 82 -8.80 -2.08 -8.07
C ASN A 82 -10.25 -2.44 -7.67
N LYS A 83 -10.49 -2.74 -6.39
CA LYS A 83 -11.87 -2.97 -5.89
C LYS A 83 -12.74 -1.74 -6.09
N MET A 84 -12.25 -0.55 -5.72
CA MET A 84 -13.00 0.69 -5.86
C MET A 84 -13.29 1.04 -7.33
N PHE A 85 -12.35 0.79 -8.24
CA PHE A 85 -12.54 0.93 -9.68
C PHE A 85 -13.60 -0.04 -10.19
N SER A 86 -13.51 -1.33 -9.82
CA SER A 86 -14.52 -2.33 -10.21
C SER A 86 -15.93 -2.02 -9.71
N CYS A 87 -16.04 -1.29 -8.60
CA CYS A 87 -17.30 -0.82 -8.02
C CYS A 87 -17.73 0.58 -8.54
N GLY A 88 -17.01 1.16 -9.51
CA GLY A 88 -17.31 2.46 -10.12
C GLY A 88 -17.08 3.68 -9.21
N MET A 89 -16.33 3.54 -8.11
CA MET A 89 -16.07 4.63 -7.15
C MET A 89 -14.95 5.57 -7.57
N ILE A 90 -14.07 5.10 -8.45
CA ILE A 90 -12.93 5.81 -9.01
C ILE A 90 -13.07 5.68 -10.53
N PRO A 91 -13.02 6.79 -11.29
CA PRO A 91 -13.13 6.77 -12.74
C PRO A 91 -11.97 6.04 -13.41
#